data_AF-A0A7L3CUZ3-F1
#
_entry.id   AF-A0A7L3CUZ3-F1
#
_cell.length_a   1.000
_cell.length_b   1.000
_cell.length_c   1.000
_cell.angle_alpha   90.00
_cell.angle_beta   90.00
_cell.angle_gamma   90.00
#
_symmetry.space_group_name_H-M   'P 1'
#
loop_
_entity.id
_entity.type
_entity.pdbx_description
1 polymer ?
#
loop_
_entity_poly.entity_id
_entity_poly.type
_entity_poly.pdbx_seq_one_letter_code
_entity_poly.pdbx_strand_id
1 'polypeptide(L)'
;CPAPSALRTANGTRICAQLYTDNSPYYDQCCGGEGLGVEPGEDVPYMPLGWAARTSSLVVGTRCELTVWSRAGKKGKSRRFGA
;
A
#
# COMPACT_ATOMS: atom_id res chain seq x y z
N CYS A 1 2.70 11.86 -5.78
CA CYS A 1 2.89 10.48 -5.29
C CYS A 1 4.26 9.96 -5.71
N PRO A 2 4.99 9.19 -4.88
CA PRO A 2 6.34 8.75 -5.21
C PRO A 2 6.33 7.83 -6.44
N ALA A 3 7.43 7.85 -7.19
CA ALA A 3 7.58 6.93 -8.31
C ALA A 3 7.65 5.47 -7.80
N PRO A 4 6.99 4.50 -8.47
CA PRO A 4 7.07 3.07 -8.14
C PRO A 4 8.49 2.54 -7.98
N SER A 5 9.44 3.06 -8.77
CA SER A 5 10.86 2.67 -8.72
C SER A 5 11.63 3.24 -7.53
N ALA A 6 11.10 4.29 -6.89
CA ALA A 6 11.72 4.99 -5.77
C ALA A 6 11.20 4.52 -4.40
N LEU A 7 10.28 3.55 -4.36
CA LEU A 7 9.74 3.01 -3.11
C LEU A 7 10.80 2.26 -2.29
N ARG A 8 11.21 2.87 -1.19
CA ARG A 8 12.17 2.34 -0.21
C ARG A 8 11.79 2.77 1.20
N THR A 9 12.10 1.94 2.19
CA THR A 9 12.04 2.30 3.61
C THR A 9 13.12 3.36 3.92
N ALA A 10 12.98 4.10 5.03
CA ALA A 10 14.00 5.02 5.53
C ALA A 10 15.39 4.36 5.69
N ASN A 11 15.41 3.04 5.97
CA ASN A 11 16.63 2.24 6.09
C ASN A 11 17.19 1.74 4.74
N GLY A 12 16.60 2.14 3.60
CA GLY A 12 17.04 1.79 2.25
C GLY A 12 16.51 0.47 1.71
N THR A 13 15.81 -0.34 2.52
CA THR A 13 15.19 -1.60 2.09
C THR A 13 14.10 -1.34 1.04
N ARG A 14 14.05 -2.17 0.00
CA ARG A 14 13.01 -2.11 -1.02
C ARG A 14 11.69 -2.60 -0.44
N ILE A 15 10.65 -1.77 -0.54
CA ILE A 15 9.27 -2.15 -0.23
C ILE A 15 8.52 -2.43 -1.53
N CYS A 16 7.56 -3.34 -1.48
CA CYS A 16 6.77 -3.72 -2.64
C CYS A 16 5.52 -2.88 -2.80
N ALA A 17 4.96 -2.37 -1.72
CA ALA A 17 3.87 -1.42 -1.78
C ALA A 17 3.92 -0.44 -0.61
N GLN A 18 3.35 0.73 -0.81
CA GLN A 18 3.16 1.74 0.22
C GLN A 18 1.70 2.19 0.18
N LEU A 19 1.01 2.03 1.30
CA LEU A 19 -0.38 2.42 1.51
C LEU A 19 -0.41 3.75 2.26
N TYR A 20 -1.38 4.60 1.95
CA TYR A 20 -1.52 5.94 2.52
C TYR A 20 -2.95 6.18 3.01
N THR A 21 -3.10 6.96 4.07
CA THR A 21 -4.43 7.27 4.64
C THR A 21 -5.18 8.32 3.84
N ASP A 22 -4.45 9.19 3.13
CA ASP A 22 -5.04 10.34 2.47
C ASP A 22 -4.97 10.21 0.96
N ASN A 23 -6.02 10.69 0.29
CA ASN A 23 -6.09 10.80 -1.15
C ASN A 23 -6.47 12.24 -1.54
N SER A 24 -6.09 12.63 -2.74
CA SER A 24 -6.42 13.94 -3.31
C SER A 24 -6.84 13.77 -4.76
N PRO A 25 -7.76 14.61 -5.27
CA PRO A 25 -8.01 14.69 -6.72
C PRO A 25 -6.76 15.13 -7.48
N TYR A 26 -5.80 15.79 -6.83
CA TYR A 26 -4.53 16.19 -7.43
C TYR A 26 -3.47 15.09 -7.23
N TYR A 27 -2.85 14.67 -8.32
CA TYR A 27 -1.93 13.52 -8.34
C TYR A 27 -0.65 13.72 -7.50
N ASP A 28 -0.15 14.94 -7.46
CA ASP A 28 0.99 15.33 -6.63
C ASP A 28 0.68 15.19 -5.13
N GLN A 29 -0.57 15.44 -4.74
CA GLN A 29 -1.07 15.37 -3.36
C GLN A 29 -1.74 14.03 -3.00
N CYS A 30 -1.75 13.05 -3.91
CA CYS A 30 -2.55 11.83 -3.74
C CYS A 30 -2.06 10.87 -2.64
N CYS A 31 -0.80 10.98 -2.22
CA CYS A 31 -0.13 10.08 -1.27
C CYS A 31 0.39 10.91 -0.10
N GLY A 32 -0.54 11.27 0.78
CA GLY A 32 -0.29 12.02 2.01
C GLY A 32 -0.66 11.22 3.25
N GLY A 33 -0.59 11.88 4.41
CA GLY A 33 -0.95 11.29 5.69
C GLY A 33 0.04 10.23 6.18
N GLU A 34 -0.46 9.26 6.94
CA GLU A 34 0.35 8.16 7.45
C GLU A 34 0.64 7.15 6.33
N GLY A 35 1.83 6.55 6.39
CA GLY A 35 2.26 5.54 5.43
C GLY A 35 2.45 4.16 6.07
N LEU A 36 1.89 3.12 5.46
CA LEU A 36 2.16 1.72 5.79
C LEU A 36 2.89 1.04 4.62
N GLY A 37 4.15 0.67 4.87
CA GLY A 37 4.95 -0.09 3.91
C GLY A 37 4.61 -1.58 3.98
N VAL A 38 4.67 -2.25 2.83
CA VAL A 38 4.53 -3.70 2.69
C VAL A 38 5.80 -4.26 2.06
N GLU A 39 6.44 -5.19 2.73
CA GLU A 39 7.67 -5.84 2.28
C GLU A 39 7.41 -6.93 1.23
N PRO A 40 8.41 -7.28 0.40
CA PRO A 40 8.28 -8.36 -0.55
C PRO A 40 7.99 -9.71 0.15
N GLY A 41 6.91 -10.38 -0.25
CA GLY A 41 6.50 -11.66 0.33
C GLY A 41 5.78 -11.54 1.68
N GLU A 42 5.56 -10.32 2.17
CA GLU A 42 4.80 -10.09 3.38
C GLU A 42 3.32 -10.43 3.15
N ASP A 43 2.74 -11.20 4.06
CA ASP A 43 1.35 -11.60 4.03
C ASP A 43 0.64 -11.16 5.31
N VAL A 44 -0.19 -10.13 5.19
CA VAL A 44 -0.92 -9.50 6.30
C VAL A 44 -2.42 -9.78 6.20
N PRO A 45 -2.89 -11.00 6.58
CA PRO A 45 -4.31 -11.33 6.52
C PRO A 45 -5.17 -10.48 7.48
N TYR A 46 -4.55 -9.86 8.49
CA TYR A 46 -5.19 -8.95 9.42
C TYR A 46 -4.49 -7.59 9.36
N MET A 47 -5.27 -6.54 9.13
CA MET A 47 -4.73 -5.18 9.03
C MET A 47 -4.24 -4.71 10.40
N PRO A 48 -3.11 -3.98 10.49
CA PRO A 48 -2.64 -3.43 11.76
C PRO A 48 -3.70 -2.57 12.44
N LEU A 49 -3.62 -2.49 13.77
CA LEU A 49 -4.54 -1.68 14.55
C LEU A 49 -4.52 -0.23 14.05
N GLY A 50 -5.70 0.36 13.86
CA GLY A 50 -5.85 1.73 13.38
C GLY A 50 -5.76 1.91 11.86
N TRP A 51 -5.47 0.86 11.08
CA TRP A 51 -5.38 0.96 9.61
C TRP A 51 -6.64 0.50 8.87
N ALA A 52 -7.49 -0.28 9.53
CA ALA A 52 -8.73 -0.78 8.94
C ALA A 52 -9.60 0.37 8.41
N ALA A 53 -9.98 0.29 7.13
CA ALA A 53 -10.79 1.29 6.42
C ALA A 53 -10.22 2.73 6.39
N ARG A 54 -8.93 2.92 6.69
CA ARG A 54 -8.27 4.23 6.59
C ARG A 54 -7.49 4.43 5.30
N THR A 55 -6.98 3.35 4.70
CA THR A 55 -6.22 3.48 3.46
C THR A 55 -7.10 3.97 2.32
N SER A 56 -6.71 5.08 1.68
CA SER A 56 -7.44 5.69 0.58
C SER A 56 -6.62 5.80 -0.71
N SER A 57 -5.30 5.65 -0.64
CA SER A 57 -4.41 5.58 -1.80
C SER A 57 -3.23 4.61 -1.56
N LEU A 58 -2.61 4.15 -2.65
CA LEU A 58 -1.47 3.24 -2.58
C LEU A 58 -0.57 3.39 -3.80
N VAL A 59 0.70 3.02 -3.64
CA VAL A 59 1.67 2.88 -4.73
C VAL A 59 2.26 1.47 -4.65
N VAL A 60 2.29 0.76 -5.77
CA VAL A 60 2.96 -0.53 -5.90
C VAL A 60 4.30 -0.31 -6.58
N GLY A 61 5.34 -0.99 -6.10
CA GLY A 61 6.68 -0.93 -6.67
C GLY A 61 6.78 -1.71 -7.98
N THR A 62 7.79 -1.36 -8.79
CA THR A 62 8.02 -2.09 -10.06
C THR A 62 8.30 -3.57 -9.79
N ARG A 63 7.77 -4.47 -10.62
CA ARG A 63 7.89 -5.94 -10.45
C ARG A 63 7.32 -6.48 -9.13
N CYS A 64 6.46 -5.71 -8.45
CA CYS A 64 5.69 -6.19 -7.32
C CYS A 64 4.20 -6.24 -7.70
N GLU A 65 3.47 -7.10 -7.00
CA GLU A 65 2.03 -7.19 -7.09
C GLU A 65 1.47 -7.18 -5.67
N LEU A 66 0.43 -6.37 -5.43
CA LEU A 66 -0.29 -6.32 -4.17
C LEU A 66 -1.71 -6.83 -4.39
N THR A 67 -2.10 -7.86 -3.63
CA THR A 67 -3.51 -8.27 -3.55
C THR A 67 -4.08 -7.80 -2.22
N VAL A 68 -5.23 -7.13 -2.25
CA VAL A 68 -5.96 -6.69 -1.06
C VAL A 68 -7.33 -7.33 -1.02
N TRP A 69 -7.86 -7.51 0.18
CA TRP A 69 -9.17 -8.10 0.43
C TRP A 69 -10.06 -7.15 1.21
N SER A 70 -11.34 -7.11 0.87
CA SER A 70 -12.32 -6.23 1.52
C SER A 70 -12.67 -6.64 2.95
N ARG A 71 -12.28 -7.85 3.40
CA ARG A 71 -12.50 -8.36 4.76
C ARG A 71 -11.26 -9.08 5.29
N ALA A 72 -11.10 -9.03 6.60
CA ALA A 72 -10.01 -9.71 7.31
C ALA A 72 -9.98 -11.23 7.05
N GLY A 73 -8.79 -11.81 7.15
CA GLY A 73 -8.54 -13.22 6.88
C GLY A 73 -8.64 -13.59 5.41
N LYS A 74 -8.31 -12.66 4.49
CA LYS A 74 -8.39 -12.83 3.03
C LYS A 74 -9.80 -13.20 2.53
N LYS A 75 -10.82 -12.60 3.13
CA LYS A 75 -12.24 -12.86 2.81
C LYS A 75 -12.84 -11.72 1.98
N GLY A 76 -14.01 -11.99 1.40
CA GLY A 76 -14.76 -10.98 0.64
C GLY A 76 -14.21 -10.77 -0.77
N LYS A 77 -14.29 -9.53 -1.27
CA LYS A 77 -13.81 -9.18 -2.62
C LYS A 77 -12.31 -8.93 -2.58
N SER A 78 -11.58 -9.46 -3.57
CA SER A 78 -10.17 -9.16 -3.76
C SER A 78 -9.97 -8.17 -4.90
N ARG A 79 -8.90 -7.38 -4.80
CA ARG A 79 -8.37 -6.54 -5.88
C ARG A 79 -6.87 -6.72 -5.95
N ARG A 80 -6.36 -6.80 -7.16
CA ARG A 80 -4.95 -6.96 -7.48
C ARG A 80 -4.43 -5.67 -8.11
N PHE A 81 -3.29 -5.20 -7.62
CA PHE A 81 -2.60 -4.00 -8.08
C PHE A 81 -1.18 -4.38 -8.51
N GLY A 82 -0.74 -3.84 -9.64
CA GLY A 82 0.62 -3.99 -10.15
C GLY A 82 1.09 -2.67 -10.77
N ALA A 83 2.40 -2.56 -10.99
CA ALA A 83 3.05 -1.39 -11.58
C ALA A 83 3.64 -1.68 -12.95
#